data_AF-A0A3B0ZXY8-F1
#
_entry.id   AF-A0A3B0ZXY8-F1
#
_cell.length_a   1.000
_cell.length_b   1.000
_cell.length_c   1.000
_cell.angle_alpha   90.00
_cell.angle_beta   90.00
_cell.angle_gamma   90.00
#
_symmetry.space_group_name_H-M   'P 1'
#
loop_
_entity.id
_entity.type
_entity.pdbx_description
1 polymer ?
#
loop_
_entity_poly.entity_id
_entity_poly.type
_entity_poly.pdbx_seq_one_letter_code
_entity_poly.pdbx_strand_id
1 'polypeptide(L)'
;MLNYTRTVLKAVILFTFLLPLPVMADFITLSGTLGAANQNGSDPARVTDPLGVVPTEAFGSIHAVLDTANNSLDFTLDVTGIFVDELRNFGPNGTPIHLHLSGGGEPGNFGPIAIDLSLNATESDFVPTATGFQFSRQHISILLEDQGNIQLGMHPGNDQIVDALQSGNMFVLVHSTKDIFINNTGPVPGFPFGEIRGNISRVPVAVESNTAAGMDIIALKDAVDVPSAVAELIAGLEHKGFTIPLVIDHAAAGASVGLSLAPNTVIFARPTLKLEKKLLNKGTTLGIDLPLKYHVFEQNGVVKLSVNNLGYLIDRHDLSIKDVVLHLTDKLINQFGTSGPEGHGLLTIQSTRSFDETVQAVQDAILANTGAGIPLVLDYSSKTASKKHHHKRKVKPVKAVLIAFGDPKVGTQLMQADPRMGIDLPLKFLVWVDKYGNVQITHDDLKFIAGRVHLQGFDDRIGAIANGLNFLASLAAGLE
;
A
#
# COMPACT_ATOMS: atom_id res chain seq x y z
N MET A 1 47.26 18.17 1.17
CA MET A 1 46.32 17.99 2.30
C MET A 1 45.00 18.72 2.02
N LEU A 2 44.45 18.53 0.83
CA LEU A 2 43.16 19.01 0.34
C LEU A 2 42.79 18.00 -0.76
N ASN A 3 41.55 17.54 -0.83
CA ASN A 3 40.98 16.57 -1.81
C ASN A 3 40.82 15.11 -1.37
N TYR A 4 40.20 14.84 -0.21
CA TYR A 4 39.67 13.48 0.07
C TYR A 4 38.23 13.42 0.63
N THR A 5 37.56 14.56 0.80
CA THR A 5 36.21 14.63 1.41
C THR A 5 35.06 14.87 0.42
N ARG A 6 35.28 14.71 -0.90
CA ARG A 6 34.27 15.02 -1.93
C ARG A 6 33.70 13.82 -2.70
N THR A 7 33.98 12.59 -2.28
CA THR A 7 33.65 11.38 -3.07
C THR A 7 32.60 10.45 -2.44
N VAL A 8 32.15 10.69 -1.20
CA VAL A 8 31.22 9.78 -0.51
C VAL A 8 29.73 10.07 -0.80
N LEU A 9 29.36 11.29 -1.20
CA LEU A 9 27.96 11.66 -1.42
C LEU A 9 27.43 11.39 -2.85
N LYS A 10 28.28 10.93 -3.78
CA LYS A 10 27.89 10.69 -5.18
C LYS A 10 27.38 9.28 -5.48
N ALA A 11 27.40 8.36 -4.51
CA ALA A 11 27.14 6.94 -4.76
C ALA A 11 25.78 6.41 -4.22
N VAL A 12 25.06 7.15 -3.38
CA VAL A 12 23.84 6.64 -2.71
C VAL A 12 22.59 6.74 -3.58
N ILE A 13 22.61 7.48 -4.69
CA ILE A 13 21.36 7.98 -5.29
C ILE A 13 21.11 7.51 -6.74
N LEU A 14 22.05 6.78 -7.37
CA LEU A 14 21.94 6.39 -8.79
C LEU A 14 22.19 4.89 -9.11
N PHE A 15 22.28 4.00 -8.12
CA PHE A 15 22.65 2.59 -8.38
C PHE A 15 21.79 1.52 -7.69
N THR A 16 20.54 1.81 -7.32
CA THR A 16 19.59 0.77 -6.87
C THR A 16 18.89 0.04 -8.01
N PHE A 17 19.32 0.25 -9.26
CA PHE A 17 18.87 -0.54 -10.41
C PHE A 17 20.11 -1.04 -11.18
N LEU A 18 20.36 -2.35 -11.09
CA LEU A 18 21.38 -3.17 -11.79
C LEU A 18 22.83 -3.18 -11.26
N LEU A 19 23.11 -4.00 -10.23
CA LEU A 19 24.19 -5.00 -10.11
C LEU A 19 24.11 -5.68 -8.71
N PRO A 20 24.56 -6.94 -8.52
CA PRO A 20 24.17 -7.77 -7.39
C PRO A 20 24.78 -7.25 -6.08
N LEU A 21 23.91 -7.01 -5.09
CA LEU A 21 24.33 -6.73 -3.72
C LEU A 21 25.06 -7.95 -3.13
N PRO A 22 26.05 -7.75 -2.24
CA PRO A 22 26.60 -8.86 -1.47
C PRO A 22 25.46 -9.49 -0.66
N VAL A 23 25.32 -10.82 -0.77
CA VAL A 23 24.32 -11.62 -0.07
C VAL A 23 24.53 -11.49 1.43
N MET A 24 23.82 -10.55 2.04
CA MET A 24 23.56 -10.53 3.48
C MET A 24 22.42 -11.50 3.74
N ALA A 25 22.47 -12.23 4.86
CA ALA A 25 21.42 -13.18 5.23
C ALA A 25 20.06 -12.47 5.33
N ASP A 26 19.17 -12.76 4.38
CA ASP A 26 17.84 -12.17 4.31
C ASP A 26 16.87 -13.06 5.10
N PHE A 27 16.56 -12.63 6.33
CA PHE A 27 15.35 -13.08 7.01
C PHE A 27 14.15 -12.37 6.39
N ILE A 28 13.17 -13.15 5.95
CA ILE A 28 11.99 -12.66 5.24
C ILE A 28 10.75 -13.03 6.05
N THR A 29 10.09 -12.03 6.64
CA THR A 29 8.80 -12.26 7.30
C THR A 29 7.72 -12.54 6.27
N LEU A 30 6.92 -13.58 6.50
CA LEU A 30 5.74 -13.95 5.74
C LEU A 30 4.51 -13.94 6.66
N SER A 31 3.34 -13.62 6.13
CA SER A 31 2.08 -13.70 6.89
C SER A 31 0.89 -14.04 6.00
N GLY A 32 -0.22 -14.36 6.66
CA GLY A 32 -1.51 -14.63 6.02
C GLY A 32 -2.62 -14.79 7.06
N THR A 33 -3.86 -14.91 6.59
CA THR A 33 -5.01 -15.26 7.42
C THR A 33 -5.66 -16.52 6.84
N LEU A 34 -6.17 -17.37 7.72
CA LEU A 34 -6.93 -18.56 7.38
C LEU A 34 -8.43 -18.27 7.50
N GLY A 35 -9.20 -18.75 6.53
CA GLY A 35 -10.65 -18.79 6.60
C GLY A 35 -11.20 -20.05 5.95
N ALA A 36 -12.52 -20.14 5.85
CA ALA A 36 -13.21 -21.28 5.27
C ALA A 36 -12.62 -21.69 3.91
N ALA A 37 -12.27 -22.97 3.77
CA ALA A 37 -11.75 -23.49 2.51
C ALA A 37 -12.85 -23.60 1.45
N ASN A 38 -12.45 -23.55 0.18
CA ASN A 38 -13.27 -23.96 -0.96
C ASN A 38 -12.39 -24.85 -1.89
N GLN A 39 -12.92 -25.43 -2.97
CA GLN A 39 -12.11 -26.33 -3.82
C GLN A 39 -11.13 -25.63 -4.77
N ASN A 40 -11.33 -24.34 -5.11
CA ASN A 40 -10.63 -23.65 -6.21
C ASN A 40 -10.08 -22.23 -5.92
N GLY A 41 -10.11 -21.74 -4.68
CA GLY A 41 -9.32 -20.60 -4.16
C GLY A 41 -9.55 -20.15 -2.71
N SER A 42 -8.73 -19.23 -2.22
CA SER A 42 -8.98 -18.54 -0.94
C SER A 42 -10.13 -17.52 -1.02
N ASP A 43 -10.64 -17.25 -2.23
CA ASP A 43 -11.75 -16.32 -2.50
C ASP A 43 -12.98 -17.06 -3.05
N PRO A 44 -14.04 -17.26 -2.24
CA PRO A 44 -15.30 -17.88 -2.66
C PRO A 44 -16.10 -17.10 -3.71
N ALA A 45 -15.87 -15.78 -3.84
CA ALA A 45 -16.62 -14.93 -4.77
C ALA A 45 -16.11 -15.05 -6.21
N ARG A 46 -14.93 -15.65 -6.42
CA ARG A 46 -14.27 -15.79 -7.73
C ARG A 46 -14.53 -17.11 -8.44
N VAL A 47 -15.03 -18.14 -7.74
CA VAL A 47 -15.28 -19.47 -8.34
C VAL A 47 -16.55 -20.08 -7.76
N THR A 48 -17.49 -20.45 -8.64
CA THR A 48 -18.69 -21.22 -8.27
C THR A 48 -18.37 -22.72 -8.24
N ASP A 49 -18.34 -23.30 -7.05
CA ASP A 49 -18.21 -24.75 -6.82
C ASP A 49 -19.60 -25.39 -6.63
N PRO A 50 -19.96 -26.45 -7.37
CA PRO A 50 -21.18 -27.23 -7.12
C PRO A 50 -21.30 -27.78 -5.69
N LEU A 51 -20.19 -27.95 -4.97
CA LEU A 51 -20.10 -28.46 -3.60
C LEU A 51 -20.00 -27.35 -2.53
N GLY A 52 -19.81 -26.08 -2.94
CA GLY A 52 -19.86 -24.92 -2.05
C GLY A 52 -18.59 -24.64 -1.21
N VAL A 53 -18.73 -23.71 -0.26
CA VAL A 53 -17.69 -23.36 0.74
C VAL A 53 -17.84 -24.28 1.94
N VAL A 54 -16.72 -24.66 2.57
CA VAL A 54 -16.74 -25.40 3.83
C VAL A 54 -17.54 -24.61 4.88
N PRO A 55 -18.62 -25.18 5.46
CA PRO A 55 -19.39 -24.50 6.50
C PRO A 55 -18.60 -24.52 7.82
N THR A 56 -17.74 -23.52 7.98
CA THR A 56 -16.93 -23.33 9.18
C THR A 56 -16.92 -21.87 9.62
N GLU A 57 -16.95 -21.68 10.92
CA GLU A 57 -16.71 -20.41 11.60
C GLU A 57 -15.25 -20.32 12.09
N ALA A 58 -14.44 -21.34 11.80
CA ALA A 58 -13.04 -21.34 12.17
C ALA A 58 -12.24 -20.36 11.31
N PHE A 59 -11.25 -19.73 11.93
CA PHE A 59 -10.34 -18.80 11.29
C PHE A 59 -8.97 -18.85 11.96
N GLY A 60 -7.99 -18.24 11.34
CA GLY A 60 -6.64 -18.21 11.92
C GLY A 60 -5.73 -17.17 11.31
N SER A 61 -4.52 -17.10 11.85
CA SER A 61 -3.46 -16.22 11.37
C SER A 61 -2.15 -16.98 11.23
N ILE A 62 -1.38 -16.62 10.21
CA ILE A 62 -0.10 -17.22 9.86
C ILE A 62 0.97 -16.15 10.05
N HIS A 63 2.04 -16.52 10.72
CA HIS A 63 3.28 -15.75 10.76
C HIS A 63 4.45 -16.69 10.50
N ALA A 64 5.37 -16.31 9.62
CA ALA A 64 6.58 -17.08 9.40
C ALA A 64 7.80 -16.18 9.15
N VAL A 65 8.98 -16.68 9.43
CA VAL A 65 10.25 -16.03 9.13
C VAL A 65 11.09 -17.00 8.30
N LEU A 66 11.28 -16.66 7.02
CA LEU A 66 12.09 -17.41 6.08
C LEU A 66 13.54 -16.96 6.18
N ASP A 67 14.42 -17.86 6.61
CA ASP A 67 15.87 -17.70 6.58
C ASP A 67 16.40 -18.25 5.25
N THR A 68 16.66 -17.34 4.32
CA THR A 68 17.17 -17.71 2.98
C THR A 68 18.62 -18.19 2.99
N ALA A 69 19.40 -17.87 4.03
CA ALA A 69 20.78 -18.33 4.14
C ALA A 69 20.84 -19.80 4.59
N ASN A 70 19.93 -20.19 5.47
CA ASN A 70 19.85 -21.55 6.02
C ASN A 70 18.79 -22.43 5.36
N ASN A 71 18.05 -21.90 4.36
CA ASN A 71 16.94 -22.61 3.71
C ASN A 71 15.92 -23.16 4.72
N SER A 72 15.54 -22.32 5.68
CA SER A 72 14.64 -22.73 6.76
C SER A 72 13.52 -21.73 7.02
N LEU A 73 12.44 -22.21 7.62
CA LEU A 73 11.25 -21.44 7.96
C LEU A 73 10.94 -21.60 9.45
N ASP A 74 10.91 -20.49 10.18
CA ASP A 74 10.28 -20.43 11.49
C ASP A 74 8.80 -20.11 11.28
N PHE A 75 7.89 -20.91 11.80
CA PHE A 75 6.48 -20.84 11.46
C PHE A 75 5.61 -20.86 12.72
N THR A 76 4.64 -19.95 12.77
CA THR A 76 3.61 -19.86 13.80
C THR A 76 2.24 -19.74 13.14
N LEU A 77 1.29 -20.46 13.70
CA LEU A 77 -0.09 -20.52 13.27
C LEU A 77 -1.01 -20.45 14.49
N ASP A 78 -1.90 -19.47 14.51
CA ASP A 78 -2.94 -19.33 15.53
C ASP A 78 -4.30 -19.65 14.93
N VAL A 79 -5.03 -20.60 15.51
CA VAL A 79 -6.33 -21.07 15.00
C VAL A 79 -7.39 -20.96 16.08
N THR A 80 -8.55 -20.42 15.69
CA THR A 80 -9.79 -20.42 16.47
C THR A 80 -10.83 -21.27 15.76
N GLY A 81 -11.55 -22.10 16.50
CA GLY A 81 -12.65 -22.94 16.01
C GLY A 81 -12.27 -24.36 15.58
N ILE A 82 -11.00 -24.75 15.73
CA ILE A 82 -10.51 -26.13 15.57
C ILE A 82 -9.63 -26.44 16.79
N PHE A 83 -9.83 -27.60 17.42
CA PHE A 83 -9.02 -28.07 18.55
C PHE A 83 -7.96 -29.09 18.11
N VAL A 84 -6.92 -29.30 18.93
CA VAL A 84 -5.78 -30.17 18.59
C VAL A 84 -6.21 -31.62 18.33
N ASP A 85 -7.19 -32.13 19.08
CA ASP A 85 -7.75 -33.47 18.94
C ASP A 85 -8.67 -33.61 17.70
N GLU A 86 -9.05 -32.50 17.09
CA GLU A 86 -9.79 -32.45 15.83
C GLU A 86 -8.86 -32.42 14.61
N LEU A 87 -7.53 -32.36 14.78
CA LEU A 87 -6.59 -32.38 13.66
C LEU A 87 -6.51 -33.76 13.01
N ARG A 88 -6.37 -33.77 11.68
CA ARG A 88 -6.32 -35.00 10.89
C ARG A 88 -5.04 -35.10 10.08
N ASN A 89 -4.32 -36.21 10.24
CA ASN A 89 -3.16 -36.52 9.43
C ASN A 89 -3.54 -36.78 7.96
N PHE A 90 -2.84 -36.11 7.04
CA PHE A 90 -3.07 -36.17 5.61
C PHE A 90 -1.75 -36.07 4.82
N GLY A 91 -1.81 -36.33 3.52
CA GLY A 91 -0.67 -36.12 2.62
C GLY A 91 0.43 -37.19 2.68
N PRO A 92 1.53 -36.98 1.94
CA PRO A 92 2.61 -37.97 1.77
C PRO A 92 3.29 -38.44 3.06
N ASN A 93 3.33 -37.57 4.06
CA ASN A 93 3.96 -37.86 5.35
C ASN A 93 2.94 -38.15 6.46
N GLY A 94 1.64 -37.99 6.19
CA GLY A 94 0.58 -38.24 7.18
C GLY A 94 0.63 -37.29 8.37
N THR A 95 0.60 -35.99 8.12
CA THR A 95 0.62 -34.93 9.15
C THR A 95 -0.49 -33.89 8.88
N PRO A 96 -0.87 -33.02 9.83
CA PRO A 96 -2.12 -32.24 9.70
C PRO A 96 -1.97 -30.84 9.10
N ILE A 97 -0.77 -30.29 8.99
CA ILE A 97 -0.55 -28.90 8.57
C ILE A 97 0.52 -28.85 7.48
N HIS A 98 0.15 -28.28 6.33
CA HIS A 98 1.03 -28.22 5.16
C HIS A 98 0.95 -26.88 4.42
N LEU A 99 1.98 -26.61 3.63
CA LEU A 99 2.00 -25.59 2.58
C LEU A 99 1.84 -26.25 1.21
N HIS A 100 0.85 -25.80 0.46
CA HIS A 100 0.54 -26.26 -0.88
C HIS A 100 0.93 -25.22 -1.93
N LEU A 101 1.28 -25.67 -3.14
CA LEU A 101 1.32 -24.80 -4.32
C LEU A 101 -0.10 -24.53 -4.84
N SER A 102 -0.29 -23.42 -5.56
CA SER A 102 -1.48 -23.21 -6.40
C SER A 102 -1.47 -24.14 -7.62
N GLY A 103 -2.57 -24.86 -7.86
CA GLY A 103 -2.70 -25.81 -8.96
C GLY A 103 -2.83 -25.17 -10.36
N GLY A 104 -2.20 -25.76 -11.37
CA GLY A 104 -2.43 -25.39 -12.79
C GLY A 104 -2.00 -23.98 -13.21
N GLY A 105 -1.22 -23.26 -12.38
CA GLY A 105 -0.76 -21.89 -12.68
C GLY A 105 -1.81 -20.80 -12.44
N GLU A 106 -3.02 -21.16 -12.01
CA GLU A 106 -4.10 -20.22 -11.72
C GLU A 106 -4.28 -20.02 -10.20
N PRO A 107 -4.45 -18.78 -9.72
CA PRO A 107 -4.56 -18.51 -8.30
C PRO A 107 -5.83 -19.12 -7.72
N GLY A 108 -5.64 -20.09 -6.82
CA GLY A 108 -6.70 -20.66 -6.01
C GLY A 108 -6.94 -22.16 -6.19
N ASN A 109 -6.58 -22.72 -7.33
CA ASN A 109 -6.70 -24.15 -7.56
C ASN A 109 -5.90 -24.95 -6.52
N PHE A 110 -6.45 -26.08 -6.09
CA PHE A 110 -5.78 -26.98 -5.16
C PHE A 110 -4.56 -27.62 -5.84
N GLY A 111 -3.36 -27.37 -5.32
CA GLY A 111 -2.12 -27.96 -5.82
C GLY A 111 -1.48 -28.91 -4.81
N PRO A 112 -0.34 -29.52 -5.19
CA PRO A 112 0.33 -30.51 -4.36
C PRO A 112 0.92 -29.89 -3.08
N ILE A 113 1.10 -30.73 -2.06
CA ILE A 113 1.83 -30.38 -0.84
C ILE A 113 3.30 -30.20 -1.21
N ALA A 114 3.83 -29.00 -0.97
CA ALA A 114 5.21 -28.66 -1.29
C ALA A 114 6.10 -28.59 -0.06
N ILE A 115 5.61 -28.08 1.08
CA ILE A 115 6.33 -28.11 2.35
C ILE A 115 5.41 -28.70 3.41
N ASP A 116 5.94 -29.62 4.20
CA ASP A 116 5.24 -30.21 5.32
C ASP A 116 5.64 -29.53 6.63
N LEU A 117 4.82 -28.58 7.08
CA LEU A 117 5.09 -27.78 8.27
C LEU A 117 5.12 -28.62 9.54
N SER A 118 4.37 -29.73 9.55
CA SER A 118 4.17 -30.59 10.71
C SER A 118 4.96 -31.90 10.63
N LEU A 119 5.85 -32.05 9.65
CA LEU A 119 6.78 -33.17 9.57
C LEU A 119 7.69 -33.20 10.80
N ASN A 120 7.66 -34.31 11.54
CA ASN A 120 8.37 -34.51 12.81
C ASN A 120 7.95 -33.55 13.94
N ALA A 121 6.77 -32.93 13.84
CA ALA A 121 6.21 -32.16 14.95
C ALA A 121 5.93 -33.08 16.16
N THR A 122 6.10 -32.52 17.35
CA THR A 122 5.83 -33.17 18.64
C THR A 122 4.59 -32.55 19.28
N GLU A 123 4.06 -33.19 20.33
CA GLU A 123 2.90 -32.64 21.06
C GLU A 123 3.13 -31.23 21.58
N SER A 124 4.36 -30.87 21.96
CA SER A 124 4.68 -29.52 22.45
C SER A 124 4.61 -28.43 21.38
N ASP A 125 4.65 -28.80 20.10
CA ASP A 125 4.52 -27.85 19.00
C ASP A 125 3.06 -27.39 18.81
N PHE A 126 2.10 -28.10 19.42
CA PHE A 126 0.67 -27.79 19.41
C PHE A 126 0.22 -27.37 20.80
N VAL A 127 0.01 -26.06 21.00
CA VAL A 127 -0.45 -25.50 22.26
C VAL A 127 -1.96 -25.29 22.21
N PRO A 128 -2.77 -26.04 22.98
CA PRO A 128 -4.21 -25.81 23.04
C PRO A 128 -4.53 -24.43 23.62
N THR A 129 -5.55 -23.77 23.07
CA THR A 129 -6.08 -22.51 23.59
C THR A 129 -7.54 -22.69 24.00
N ALA A 130 -8.13 -21.69 24.67
CA ALA A 130 -9.54 -21.75 25.08
C ALA A 130 -10.51 -21.85 23.90
N THR A 131 -10.08 -21.43 22.70
CA THR A 131 -10.94 -21.33 21.52
C THR A 131 -10.36 -22.07 20.30
N GLY A 132 -9.26 -22.81 20.45
CA GLY A 132 -8.64 -23.58 19.38
C GLY A 132 -7.22 -24.04 19.73
N PHE A 133 -6.23 -23.73 18.88
CA PHE A 133 -4.82 -24.07 19.13
C PHE A 133 -3.84 -23.07 18.50
N GLN A 134 -2.62 -23.07 19.02
CA GLN A 134 -1.46 -22.46 18.39
C GLN A 134 -0.49 -23.57 17.97
N PHE A 135 0.05 -23.49 16.76
CA PHE A 135 1.13 -24.33 16.28
C PHE A 135 2.37 -23.48 16.05
N SER A 136 3.53 -23.88 16.59
CA SER A 136 4.78 -23.15 16.38
C SER A 136 5.97 -24.08 16.26
N ARG A 137 6.80 -23.88 15.24
CA ARG A 137 8.04 -24.62 15.02
C ARG A 137 9.10 -23.74 14.39
N GLN A 138 10.36 -24.00 14.74
CA GLN A 138 11.51 -23.28 14.20
C GLN A 138 12.34 -24.20 13.30
N HIS A 139 13.10 -23.59 12.39
CA HIS A 139 14.04 -24.26 11.52
C HIS A 139 13.43 -25.38 10.65
N ILE A 140 12.19 -25.22 10.19
CA ILE A 140 11.59 -26.14 9.22
C ILE A 140 12.37 -26.01 7.92
N SER A 141 13.05 -27.05 7.44
CA SER A 141 13.74 -26.99 6.15
C SER A 141 12.76 -26.70 5.01
N ILE A 142 13.20 -25.94 4.01
CA ILE A 142 12.45 -25.72 2.76
C ILE A 142 13.05 -26.52 1.59
N LEU A 143 14.04 -27.37 1.85
CA LEU A 143 14.70 -28.17 0.83
C LEU A 143 13.96 -29.49 0.61
N LEU A 144 13.82 -29.88 -0.65
CA LEU A 144 13.10 -31.08 -1.07
C LEU A 144 13.60 -32.34 -0.36
N GLU A 145 14.91 -32.53 -0.22
CA GLU A 145 15.49 -33.71 0.44
C GLU A 145 15.07 -33.88 1.91
N ASP A 146 14.67 -32.80 2.57
CA ASP A 146 14.27 -32.79 3.98
C ASP A 146 12.75 -32.91 4.17
N GLN A 147 11.97 -32.92 3.09
CA GLN A 147 10.49 -32.93 3.13
C GLN A 147 9.87 -34.35 3.19
N GLY A 148 10.66 -35.37 3.53
CA GLY A 148 10.19 -36.75 3.66
C GLY A 148 9.75 -37.35 2.32
N ASN A 149 8.48 -37.74 2.22
CA ASN A 149 7.88 -38.37 1.04
C ASN A 149 7.40 -37.37 -0.03
N ILE A 150 7.69 -36.08 0.11
CA ILE A 150 7.41 -35.06 -0.92
C ILE A 150 8.40 -35.25 -2.08
N GLN A 151 7.89 -35.23 -3.31
CA GLN A 151 8.67 -35.55 -4.51
C GLN A 151 8.85 -34.33 -5.44
N LEU A 152 9.84 -34.41 -6.34
CA LEU A 152 10.05 -33.43 -7.41
C LEU A 152 8.81 -33.41 -8.32
N GLY A 153 8.16 -32.25 -8.46
CA GLY A 153 6.85 -32.08 -9.10
C GLY A 153 5.72 -31.77 -8.11
N MET A 154 5.90 -32.10 -6.83
CA MET A 154 5.09 -31.55 -5.73
C MET A 154 5.77 -30.32 -5.12
N HIS A 155 7.08 -30.40 -4.94
CA HIS A 155 7.96 -29.30 -4.60
C HIS A 155 8.35 -28.51 -5.86
N PRO A 156 8.37 -27.16 -5.83
CA PRO A 156 8.74 -26.34 -6.99
C PRO A 156 10.23 -26.46 -7.37
N GLY A 157 11.05 -27.04 -6.50
CA GLY A 157 12.51 -27.13 -6.62
C GLY A 157 13.20 -26.19 -5.64
N ASN A 158 14.40 -26.57 -5.18
CA ASN A 158 15.14 -25.79 -4.16
C ASN A 158 15.53 -24.39 -4.68
N ASP A 159 15.66 -24.24 -6.00
CA ASP A 159 15.95 -22.98 -6.68
C ASP A 159 14.73 -22.04 -6.78
N GLN A 160 13.52 -22.57 -6.62
CA GLN A 160 12.26 -21.83 -6.80
C GLN A 160 11.43 -21.70 -5.52
N ILE A 161 11.76 -22.45 -4.47
CA ILE A 161 10.94 -22.52 -3.25
C ILE A 161 10.89 -21.20 -2.47
N VAL A 162 12.01 -20.47 -2.42
CA VAL A 162 12.10 -19.14 -1.79
C VAL A 162 11.19 -18.12 -2.51
N ASP A 163 11.18 -18.14 -3.84
CA ASP A 163 10.30 -17.29 -4.64
C ASP A 163 8.83 -17.71 -4.50
N ALA A 164 8.57 -19.02 -4.47
CA ALA A 164 7.22 -19.56 -4.27
C ALA A 164 6.62 -19.11 -2.93
N LEU A 165 7.38 -19.20 -1.84
CA LEU A 165 6.98 -18.75 -0.49
C LEU A 165 6.67 -17.25 -0.42
N GLN A 166 7.38 -16.44 -1.20
CA GLN A 166 7.19 -15.00 -1.22
C GLN A 166 6.05 -14.56 -2.17
N SER A 167 5.74 -15.36 -3.18
CA SER A 167 4.85 -14.99 -4.30
C SER A 167 3.38 -14.84 -3.94
N GLY A 168 2.97 -15.26 -2.74
CA GLY A 168 1.55 -15.37 -2.38
C GLY A 168 0.82 -16.50 -3.09
N ASN A 169 1.52 -17.39 -3.80
CA ASN A 169 0.94 -18.54 -4.51
C ASN A 169 1.09 -19.86 -3.74
N MET A 170 1.58 -19.81 -2.50
CA MET A 170 1.50 -20.91 -1.57
C MET A 170 0.40 -20.65 -0.55
N PHE A 171 -0.28 -21.70 -0.12
CA PHE A 171 -1.29 -21.60 0.93
C PHE A 171 -1.08 -22.65 2.02
N VAL A 172 -1.30 -22.22 3.26
CA VAL A 172 -1.38 -23.10 4.42
C VAL A 172 -2.75 -23.74 4.41
N LEU A 173 -2.80 -25.05 4.70
CA LEU A 173 -4.03 -25.81 4.88
C LEU A 173 -3.98 -26.53 6.22
N VAL A 174 -5.07 -26.42 6.99
CA VAL A 174 -5.25 -27.15 8.26
C VAL A 174 -6.27 -28.26 8.04
N HIS A 175 -5.84 -29.49 8.25
CA HIS A 175 -6.69 -30.67 8.11
C HIS A 175 -7.40 -31.00 9.41
N SER A 176 -8.74 -31.12 9.37
CA SER A 176 -9.54 -31.50 10.54
C SER A 176 -10.33 -32.80 10.30
N THR A 177 -10.88 -33.36 11.38
CA THR A 177 -11.74 -34.54 11.36
C THR A 177 -13.17 -34.22 10.94
N LYS A 178 -13.51 -32.94 10.76
CA LYS A 178 -14.85 -32.50 10.37
C LYS A 178 -15.17 -32.97 8.96
N ASP A 179 -16.35 -33.58 8.80
CA ASP A 179 -16.88 -33.99 7.51
C ASP A 179 -17.42 -32.75 6.77
N ILE A 180 -16.52 -32.09 6.05
CA ILE A 180 -16.76 -30.79 5.41
C ILE A 180 -17.45 -30.86 4.04
N PHE A 181 -17.61 -32.07 3.46
CA PHE A 181 -18.37 -32.31 2.24
C PHE A 181 -19.25 -33.57 2.38
N ILE A 182 -20.57 -33.37 2.53
CA ILE A 182 -21.56 -34.44 2.63
C ILE A 182 -22.54 -34.29 1.47
N ASN A 183 -22.68 -35.33 0.64
CA ASN A 183 -23.80 -35.40 -0.30
C ASN A 183 -24.86 -36.38 0.23
N ASN A 184 -25.96 -36.56 -0.49
CA ASN A 184 -27.07 -37.46 -0.08
C ASN A 184 -26.67 -38.95 0.06
N THR A 185 -25.41 -39.32 -0.21
CA THR A 185 -24.87 -40.68 -0.11
C THR A 185 -23.70 -40.82 0.88
N GLY A 186 -23.34 -39.76 1.61
CA GLY A 186 -22.27 -39.78 2.63
C GLY A 186 -21.03 -38.97 2.23
N PRO A 187 -19.89 -39.15 2.95
CA PRO A 187 -18.64 -38.45 2.68
C PRO A 187 -18.14 -38.74 1.26
N VAL A 188 -17.66 -37.72 0.55
CA VAL A 188 -17.10 -37.88 -0.81
C VAL A 188 -15.67 -38.44 -0.71
N PRO A 189 -15.39 -39.68 -1.18
CA PRO A 189 -14.06 -40.25 -1.08
C PRO A 189 -13.06 -39.50 -1.98
N GLY A 190 -11.94 -39.03 -1.41
CA GLY A 190 -10.80 -38.49 -2.16
C GLY A 190 -10.76 -36.97 -2.37
N PHE A 191 -11.60 -36.17 -1.71
CA PHE A 191 -11.62 -34.69 -1.82
C PHE A 191 -11.41 -34.02 -0.45
N PRO A 192 -10.78 -32.82 -0.38
CA PRO A 192 -9.86 -32.48 0.72
C PRO A 192 -10.56 -32.25 2.07
N PHE A 193 -9.96 -32.81 3.13
CA PHE A 193 -10.33 -32.71 4.55
C PHE A 193 -9.77 -31.44 5.23
N GLY A 194 -9.54 -30.38 4.47
CA GLY A 194 -8.99 -29.12 4.98
C GLY A 194 -10.11 -28.15 5.33
N GLU A 195 -10.27 -27.82 6.61
CA GLU A 195 -11.37 -26.97 7.06
C GLU A 195 -11.10 -25.48 6.80
N ILE A 196 -9.88 -25.03 7.09
CA ILE A 196 -9.45 -23.66 6.85
C ILE A 196 -8.15 -23.61 6.05
N ARG A 197 -8.03 -22.57 5.21
CA ARG A 197 -6.83 -22.30 4.41
C ARG A 197 -6.58 -20.82 4.21
N GLY A 198 -5.36 -20.49 3.81
CA GLY A 198 -4.96 -19.11 3.57
C GLY A 198 -3.62 -19.00 2.89
N ASN A 199 -3.50 -18.03 1.97
CA ASN A 199 -2.25 -17.79 1.28
C ASN A 199 -1.22 -17.21 2.25
N ILE A 200 0.03 -17.65 2.12
CA ILE A 200 1.17 -17.05 2.80
C ILE A 200 1.96 -16.22 1.79
N SER A 201 2.37 -15.02 2.18
CA SER A 201 3.14 -14.14 1.32
C SER A 201 4.10 -13.29 2.14
N ARG A 202 5.12 -12.74 1.49
CA ARG A 202 6.06 -11.83 2.13
C ARG A 202 5.33 -10.63 2.74
N VAL A 203 5.52 -10.45 4.04
CA VAL A 203 5.28 -9.17 4.69
C VAL A 203 6.35 -8.23 4.16
N PRO A 204 5.97 -7.15 3.44
CA PRO A 204 6.93 -6.10 3.13
C PRO A 204 7.53 -5.65 4.46
N VAL A 205 8.87 -5.69 4.60
CA VAL A 205 9.59 -5.45 5.87
C VAL A 205 8.91 -4.33 6.66
N ALA A 206 8.13 -4.74 7.66
CA ALA A 206 7.32 -3.86 8.47
C ALA A 206 8.09 -3.63 9.77
N VAL A 207 8.63 -2.43 9.91
CA VAL A 207 8.98 -1.88 11.21
C VAL A 207 7.69 -1.85 12.03
N GLU A 208 7.72 -2.41 13.24
CA GLU A 208 6.59 -2.61 14.15
C GLU A 208 5.54 -1.47 14.13
N SER A 209 4.31 -1.82 13.71
CA SER A 209 3.02 -1.39 14.27
C SER A 209 2.87 0.07 14.71
N ASN A 210 2.80 0.98 13.73
CA ASN A 210 1.86 2.11 13.69
C ASN A 210 1.89 2.76 12.27
N THR A 211 1.80 2.00 11.18
CA THR A 211 2.05 2.54 9.83
C THR A 211 0.79 3.15 9.21
N ALA A 212 0.95 4.33 8.61
CA ALA A 212 -0.16 4.99 7.96
C ALA A 212 -0.44 4.37 6.57
N ALA A 213 -1.70 4.15 6.22
CA ALA A 213 -2.08 3.51 4.96
C ALA A 213 -1.62 4.33 3.73
N GLY A 214 -0.94 3.65 2.80
CA GLY A 214 -0.45 4.27 1.55
C GLY A 214 0.75 5.22 1.71
N MET A 215 1.45 5.17 2.85
CA MET A 215 2.69 5.92 3.09
C MET A 215 3.83 4.98 3.43
N ASP A 216 5.01 5.25 2.87
CA ASP A 216 6.25 4.68 3.39
C ASP A 216 6.84 5.65 4.40
N ILE A 217 7.29 5.13 5.55
CA ILE A 217 7.94 5.91 6.61
C ILE A 217 9.33 5.33 6.83
N ILE A 218 10.35 6.15 6.60
CA ILE A 218 11.75 5.78 6.61
C ILE A 218 12.44 6.52 7.75
N ALA A 219 13.03 5.80 8.69
CA ALA A 219 13.90 6.41 9.70
C ALA A 219 15.23 6.82 9.06
N LEU A 220 15.58 8.09 9.17
CA LEU A 220 16.83 8.64 8.64
C LEU A 220 17.92 8.53 9.72
N LYS A 221 18.60 7.38 9.78
CA LYS A 221 19.56 7.05 10.86
C LYS A 221 20.73 8.04 11.00
N ASP A 222 21.15 8.64 9.88
CA ASP A 222 22.29 9.56 9.83
C ASP A 222 21.87 11.04 9.84
N ALA A 223 20.56 11.33 9.90
CA ALA A 223 20.08 12.71 9.94
C ALA A 223 20.28 13.32 11.33
N VAL A 224 20.99 14.45 11.38
CA VAL A 224 21.26 15.19 12.63
C VAL A 224 19.99 15.90 13.11
N ASP A 225 19.27 16.53 12.20
CA ASP A 225 18.01 17.23 12.45
C ASP A 225 17.17 17.33 11.17
N VAL A 226 15.90 17.73 11.31
CA VAL A 226 14.98 17.91 10.17
C VAL A 226 15.49 18.95 9.16
N PRO A 227 15.94 20.17 9.56
CA PRO A 227 16.43 21.16 8.60
C PRO A 227 17.58 20.66 7.72
N SER A 228 18.54 19.94 8.31
CA SER A 228 19.69 19.38 7.57
C SER A 228 19.25 18.29 6.61
N ALA A 229 18.36 17.39 7.04
CA ALA A 229 17.79 16.35 6.18
C ALA A 229 16.97 16.92 5.02
N VAL A 230 16.20 17.98 5.27
CA VAL A 230 15.45 18.72 4.24
C VAL A 230 16.40 19.33 3.21
N ALA A 231 17.47 19.99 3.66
CA ALA A 231 18.45 20.60 2.77
C ALA A 231 19.15 19.57 1.87
N GLU A 232 19.55 18.43 2.44
CA GLU A 232 20.16 17.32 1.68
C GLU A 232 19.19 16.73 0.67
N LEU A 233 17.94 16.50 1.07
CA LEU A 233 16.91 15.94 0.20
C LEU A 233 16.60 16.87 -0.98
N ILE A 234 16.46 18.18 -0.72
CA ILE A 234 16.26 19.19 -1.77
C ILE A 234 17.42 19.15 -2.76
N ALA A 235 18.67 19.19 -2.29
CA ALA A 235 19.84 19.13 -3.16
C ALA A 235 19.86 17.86 -4.02
N GLY A 236 19.49 16.71 -3.44
CA GLY A 236 19.37 15.45 -4.16
C GLY A 236 18.26 15.44 -5.22
N LEU A 237 17.10 16.04 -4.93
CA LEU A 237 15.98 16.18 -5.85
C LEU A 237 16.30 17.11 -7.02
N GLU A 238 16.91 18.27 -6.73
CA GLU A 238 17.33 19.24 -7.76
C GLU A 238 18.40 18.65 -8.68
N HIS A 239 19.37 17.91 -8.12
CA HIS A 239 20.37 17.19 -8.92
C HIS A 239 19.72 16.16 -9.87
N LYS A 240 18.56 15.60 -9.50
CA LYS A 240 17.76 14.70 -10.35
C LYS A 240 16.85 15.43 -11.34
N GLY A 241 16.86 16.77 -11.36
CA GLY A 241 16.07 17.58 -12.27
C GLY A 241 14.64 17.84 -11.80
N PHE A 242 14.33 17.63 -10.52
CA PHE A 242 13.11 18.15 -9.91
C PHE A 242 13.26 19.66 -9.68
N THR A 243 12.16 20.39 -9.72
CA THR A 243 12.10 21.76 -9.18
C THR A 243 11.34 21.73 -7.87
N ILE A 244 11.69 22.61 -6.94
CA ILE A 244 11.05 22.68 -5.62
C ILE A 244 10.17 23.93 -5.56
N PRO A 245 8.92 23.90 -6.05
CA PRO A 245 8.04 25.07 -6.06
C PRO A 245 7.62 25.52 -4.66
N LEU A 246 7.68 24.66 -3.66
CA LEU A 246 7.22 24.96 -2.30
C LEU A 246 7.92 24.07 -1.27
N VAL A 247 8.36 24.67 -0.17
CA VAL A 247 8.77 23.99 1.06
C VAL A 247 8.01 24.66 2.19
N ILE A 248 7.32 23.87 3.02
CA ILE A 248 6.59 24.39 4.17
C ILE A 248 7.22 23.79 5.42
N ASP A 249 7.81 24.66 6.24
CA ASP A 249 8.13 24.36 7.63
C ASP A 249 6.84 24.51 8.45
N HIS A 250 6.23 23.38 8.79
CA HIS A 250 5.00 23.34 9.56
C HIS A 250 5.20 23.77 11.01
N ALA A 251 6.39 23.56 11.58
CA ALA A 251 6.70 23.98 12.94
C ALA A 251 6.79 25.51 13.02
N ALA A 252 7.47 26.14 12.06
CA ALA A 252 7.51 27.60 11.95
C ALA A 252 6.12 28.20 11.67
N ALA A 253 5.32 27.56 10.80
CA ALA A 253 3.96 28.01 10.53
C ALA A 253 3.06 27.93 11.79
N GLY A 254 3.16 26.85 12.56
CA GLY A 254 2.46 26.72 13.84
C GLY A 254 2.89 27.78 14.86
N ALA A 255 4.19 28.04 14.98
CA ALA A 255 4.73 29.04 15.88
C ALA A 255 4.20 30.45 15.56
N SER A 256 4.01 30.77 14.28
CA SER A 256 3.45 32.07 13.84
C SER A 256 2.02 32.33 14.34
N VAL A 257 1.28 31.27 14.70
CA VAL A 257 -0.09 31.34 15.25
C VAL A 257 -0.16 30.88 16.71
N GLY A 258 0.98 30.83 17.41
CA GLY A 258 1.07 30.50 18.83
C GLY A 258 0.91 29.02 19.17
N LEU A 259 1.10 28.11 18.21
CA LEU A 259 1.08 26.65 18.42
C LEU A 259 2.49 26.08 18.34
N SER A 260 2.78 25.08 19.17
CA SER A 260 4.06 24.36 19.15
C SER A 260 3.93 23.04 18.39
N LEU A 261 4.91 22.71 17.57
CA LEU A 261 5.02 21.44 16.86
C LEU A 261 6.48 21.01 16.85
N ALA A 262 6.74 19.70 16.97
CA ALA A 262 8.07 19.17 16.73
C ALA A 262 8.52 19.49 15.29
N PRO A 263 9.83 19.50 14.97
CA PRO A 263 10.32 19.79 13.63
C PRO A 263 9.59 18.95 12.57
N ASN A 264 8.96 19.63 11.62
CA ASN A 264 8.04 19.00 10.67
C ASN A 264 8.00 19.86 9.40
N THR A 265 8.39 19.30 8.26
CA THR A 265 8.54 20.04 7.01
C THR A 265 8.09 19.19 5.83
N VAL A 266 7.28 19.75 4.94
CA VAL A 266 6.90 19.11 3.67
C VAL A 266 7.51 19.84 2.49
N ILE A 267 8.04 19.06 1.55
CA ILE A 267 8.68 19.52 0.32
C ILE A 267 7.79 19.11 -0.84
N PHE A 268 7.41 20.07 -1.67
CA PHE A 268 6.74 19.83 -2.94
C PHE A 268 7.80 19.80 -4.03
N ALA A 269 8.02 18.62 -4.61
CA ALA A 269 9.02 18.38 -5.63
C ALA A 269 8.36 18.09 -6.98
N ARG A 270 8.41 19.06 -7.88
CA ARG A 270 7.79 18.98 -9.20
C ARG A 270 8.72 18.19 -10.12
N PRO A 271 8.27 17.08 -10.70
CA PRO A 271 9.11 16.26 -11.58
C PRO A 271 9.42 17.00 -12.89
N THR A 272 10.37 16.46 -13.67
CA THR A 272 10.66 16.98 -15.00
C THR A 272 9.40 17.09 -15.86
N LEU A 273 9.34 18.12 -16.73
CA LEU A 273 8.19 18.36 -17.61
C LEU A 273 7.78 17.13 -18.45
N LYS A 274 8.74 16.27 -18.81
CA LYS A 274 8.49 15.03 -19.54
C LYS A 274 7.73 14.01 -18.70
N LEU A 275 8.15 13.81 -17.45
CA LEU A 275 7.51 12.89 -16.52
C LEU A 275 6.14 13.42 -16.09
N GLU A 276 6.05 14.71 -15.75
CA GLU A 276 4.78 15.39 -15.42
C GLU A 276 3.74 15.18 -16.53
N LYS A 277 4.08 15.48 -17.79
CA LYS A 277 3.18 15.26 -18.93
C LYS A 277 2.81 13.79 -19.09
N LYS A 278 3.74 12.86 -18.85
CA LYS A 278 3.46 11.42 -18.95
C LYS A 278 2.41 11.01 -17.91
N LEU A 279 2.56 11.46 -16.67
CA LEU A 279 1.66 11.16 -15.56
C LEU A 279 0.27 11.79 -15.79
N LEU A 280 0.20 13.08 -16.11
CA LEU A 280 -1.07 13.77 -16.34
C LEU A 280 -1.84 13.24 -17.56
N ASN A 281 -1.14 12.70 -18.57
CA ASN A 281 -1.78 12.03 -19.70
C ASN A 281 -2.35 10.64 -19.34
N LYS A 282 -1.91 10.03 -18.24
CA LYS A 282 -2.46 8.76 -17.74
C LYS A 282 -3.71 8.99 -16.90
N GLY A 283 -3.74 10.06 -16.11
CA GLY A 283 -4.93 10.53 -15.41
C GLY A 283 -4.76 11.98 -15.00
N THR A 284 -5.72 12.85 -15.32
CA THR A 284 -5.62 14.27 -14.98
C THR A 284 -5.67 14.50 -13.46
N THR A 285 -6.37 13.63 -12.73
CA THR A 285 -6.48 13.68 -11.27
C THR A 285 -5.13 13.49 -10.57
N LEU A 286 -4.13 12.88 -11.22
CA LEU A 286 -2.74 12.86 -10.71
C LEU A 286 -2.18 14.26 -10.46
N GLY A 287 -2.76 15.30 -11.06
CA GLY A 287 -2.41 16.68 -10.78
C GLY A 287 -2.60 17.09 -9.32
N ILE A 288 -3.37 16.36 -8.51
CA ILE A 288 -3.54 16.65 -7.08
C ILE A 288 -2.39 16.11 -6.22
N ASP A 289 -1.76 15.02 -6.66
CA ASP A 289 -0.61 14.36 -6.03
C ASP A 289 0.71 14.72 -6.72
N LEU A 290 0.64 15.57 -7.75
CA LEU A 290 1.75 16.33 -8.28
C LEU A 290 1.66 17.76 -7.74
N PRO A 291 2.78 18.42 -7.39
CA PRO A 291 4.14 17.89 -7.23
C PRO A 291 4.21 16.73 -6.24
N LEU A 292 5.21 15.86 -6.39
CA LEU A 292 5.42 14.79 -5.42
C LEU A 292 5.78 15.39 -4.06
N LYS A 293 5.27 14.80 -2.99
CA LYS A 293 5.47 15.30 -1.62
C LYS A 293 6.49 14.44 -0.89
N TYR A 294 7.43 15.10 -0.22
CA TYR A 294 8.39 14.48 0.68
C TYR A 294 8.28 15.17 2.03
N HIS A 295 7.93 14.42 3.06
CA HIS A 295 7.65 14.96 4.39
C HIS A 295 8.72 14.51 5.37
N VAL A 296 9.49 15.44 5.90
CA VAL A 296 10.56 15.17 6.87
C VAL A 296 10.09 15.67 8.24
N PHE A 297 10.06 14.80 9.22
CA PHE A 297 9.55 15.13 10.55
C PHE A 297 10.29 14.39 11.66
N GLU A 298 10.28 14.97 12.84
CA GLU A 298 10.80 14.33 14.04
C GLU A 298 9.66 13.67 14.83
N GLN A 299 9.87 12.43 15.26
CA GLN A 299 8.98 11.74 16.19
C GLN A 299 9.80 10.88 17.14
N ASN A 300 9.59 11.07 18.46
CA ASN A 300 10.32 10.37 19.52
C ASN A 300 11.85 10.53 19.39
N GLY A 301 12.32 11.72 19.01
CA GLY A 301 13.74 12.01 18.81
C GLY A 301 14.37 11.38 17.56
N VAL A 302 13.56 10.74 16.69
CA VAL A 302 14.03 10.15 15.43
C VAL A 302 13.53 11.00 14.27
N VAL A 303 14.45 11.42 13.39
CA VAL A 303 14.12 12.07 12.13
C VAL A 303 13.64 11.02 11.13
N LYS A 304 12.47 11.27 10.54
CA LYS A 304 11.79 10.37 9.61
C LYS A 304 11.48 11.09 8.32
N LEU A 305 11.49 10.34 7.22
CA LEU A 305 10.97 10.72 5.91
C LEU A 305 9.70 9.93 5.64
N SER A 306 8.59 10.60 5.38
CA SER A 306 7.39 10.02 4.81
C SER A 306 7.25 10.39 3.33
N VAL A 307 6.82 9.41 2.54
CA VAL A 307 6.44 9.58 1.13
C VAL A 307 5.17 8.81 0.84
N ASN A 308 4.34 9.31 -0.07
CA ASN A 308 3.22 8.54 -0.61
C ASN A 308 3.78 7.40 -1.48
N ASN A 309 3.37 6.16 -1.20
CA ASN A 309 3.89 5.02 -1.93
C ASN A 309 3.23 4.87 -3.31
N LEU A 310 3.85 4.09 -4.19
CA LEU A 310 3.38 3.97 -5.57
C LEU A 310 2.04 3.23 -5.67
N GLY A 311 1.81 2.22 -4.82
CA GLY A 311 0.54 1.47 -4.78
C GLY A 311 -0.63 2.40 -4.47
N TYR A 312 -0.48 3.26 -3.47
CA TYR A 312 -1.43 4.30 -3.13
C TYR A 312 -1.77 5.20 -4.33
N LEU A 313 -0.77 5.69 -5.07
CA LEU A 313 -1.01 6.56 -6.24
C LEU A 313 -1.68 5.81 -7.40
N ILE A 314 -1.38 4.53 -7.57
CA ILE A 314 -2.01 3.67 -8.58
C ILE A 314 -3.49 3.51 -8.26
N ASP A 315 -3.81 3.10 -7.03
CA ASP A 315 -5.18 2.86 -6.58
C ASP A 315 -5.97 4.17 -6.55
N ARG A 316 -5.37 5.25 -6.04
CA ARG A 316 -5.98 6.59 -5.90
C ARG A 316 -6.49 7.15 -7.22
N HIS A 317 -5.78 6.89 -8.31
CA HIS A 317 -6.04 7.51 -9.61
C HIS A 317 -6.50 6.52 -10.68
N ASP A 318 -6.83 5.28 -10.30
CA ASP A 318 -7.24 4.21 -11.21
C ASP A 318 -6.29 4.08 -12.41
N LEU A 319 -4.98 4.10 -12.12
CA LEU A 319 -3.96 4.12 -13.16
C LEU A 319 -3.86 2.75 -13.82
N SER A 320 -4.22 2.67 -15.09
CA SER A 320 -3.99 1.46 -15.88
C SER A 320 -2.48 1.22 -16.08
N ILE A 321 -1.98 0.13 -15.50
CA ILE A 321 -0.57 -0.27 -15.46
C ILE A 321 -0.12 -0.89 -16.80
N LYS A 322 -0.90 -0.70 -17.87
CA LYS A 322 -0.70 -1.44 -19.12
C LYS A 322 0.52 -1.06 -19.98
N ASP A 323 1.39 -0.11 -19.61
CA ASP A 323 2.52 0.28 -20.50
C ASP A 323 3.88 0.54 -19.82
N VAL A 324 4.10 0.14 -18.56
CA VAL A 324 5.46 0.23 -17.95
C VAL A 324 5.87 -1.01 -17.14
N VAL A 325 4.94 -1.75 -16.51
CA VAL A 325 5.28 -2.92 -15.67
C VAL A 325 4.11 -3.92 -15.67
N LEU A 326 3.75 -4.46 -16.84
CA LEU A 326 2.71 -5.51 -16.89
C LEU A 326 3.34 -6.88 -16.62
N HIS A 327 3.42 -7.25 -15.35
CA HIS A 327 3.13 -8.61 -14.86
C HIS A 327 3.03 -8.72 -13.33
N LEU A 328 3.24 -7.63 -12.58
CA LEU A 328 3.27 -7.68 -11.11
C LEU A 328 2.04 -7.09 -10.40
N THR A 329 1.10 -6.47 -11.12
CA THR A 329 0.13 -5.58 -10.46
C THR A 329 -1.35 -5.87 -10.70
N ASP A 330 -1.71 -6.79 -11.61
CA ASP A 330 -3.12 -7.18 -11.78
C ASP A 330 -3.66 -7.99 -10.57
N LYS A 331 -2.76 -8.51 -9.72
CA LYS A 331 -3.10 -9.13 -8.42
C LYS A 331 -3.16 -8.16 -7.24
N LEU A 332 -2.33 -7.12 -7.24
CA LEU A 332 -2.31 -6.09 -6.17
C LEU A 332 -3.60 -5.27 -6.16
N ILE A 333 -4.11 -4.88 -7.33
CA ILE A 333 -5.38 -4.14 -7.47
C ILE A 333 -6.56 -4.94 -6.91
N ASN A 334 -6.50 -6.26 -7.05
CA ASN A 334 -7.53 -7.19 -6.61
C ASN A 334 -7.45 -7.56 -5.11
N GLN A 335 -6.43 -7.05 -4.40
CA GLN A 335 -6.21 -7.24 -2.96
C GLN A 335 -6.69 -6.01 -2.15
N PHE A 336 -6.89 -4.86 -2.78
CA PHE A 336 -7.32 -3.62 -2.11
C PHE A 336 -8.79 -3.23 -2.32
N GLY A 337 -9.59 -4.08 -2.98
CA GLY A 337 -11.04 -3.91 -3.07
C GLY A 337 -11.45 -2.63 -3.80
N THR A 338 -11.79 -2.74 -5.09
CA THR A 338 -12.68 -1.76 -5.71
C THR A 338 -14.08 -2.00 -5.15
N SER A 339 -14.37 -1.45 -3.98
CA SER A 339 -15.75 -1.12 -3.63
C SER A 339 -16.20 0.02 -4.56
N GLY A 340 -17.49 0.03 -4.88
CA GLY A 340 -18.11 0.90 -5.89
C GLY A 340 -18.05 2.40 -5.55
N PRO A 341 -19.08 3.20 -5.84
CA PRO A 341 -18.99 4.65 -6.04
C PRO A 341 -18.71 5.53 -4.79
N GLU A 342 -17.98 5.03 -3.79
CA GLU A 342 -17.39 5.80 -2.69
C GLU A 342 -15.84 5.74 -2.74
N GLY A 343 -15.30 6.44 -3.74
CA GLY A 343 -14.10 7.27 -3.73
C GLY A 343 -12.75 6.68 -3.27
N HIS A 344 -11.76 6.69 -4.16
CA HIS A 344 -10.33 6.46 -3.87
C HIS A 344 -9.67 7.59 -3.03
N GLY A 345 -10.38 8.11 -2.03
CA GLY A 345 -9.99 9.24 -1.19
C GLY A 345 -9.97 10.60 -1.90
N LEU A 346 -10.67 10.71 -3.04
CA LEU A 346 -10.83 11.93 -3.83
C LEU A 346 -12.31 12.21 -4.02
N LEU A 347 -12.69 13.47 -3.80
CA LEU A 347 -14.04 13.98 -4.07
C LEU A 347 -13.98 14.91 -5.27
N THR A 348 -14.92 14.75 -6.20
CA THR A 348 -14.96 15.54 -7.43
C THR A 348 -16.35 16.12 -7.63
N ILE A 349 -16.40 17.43 -7.87
CA ILE A 349 -17.63 18.18 -8.14
C ILE A 349 -17.49 18.86 -9.51
N GLN A 350 -18.53 18.75 -10.33
CA GLN A 350 -18.60 19.43 -11.62
C GLN A 350 -18.98 20.90 -11.44
N SER A 351 -18.23 21.81 -12.05
CA SER A 351 -18.55 23.23 -12.07
C SER A 351 -19.47 23.60 -13.24
N THR A 352 -20.39 24.54 -12.99
CA THR A 352 -21.23 25.18 -14.01
C THR A 352 -20.54 26.38 -14.69
N ARG A 353 -19.37 26.78 -14.17
CA ARG A 353 -18.59 27.92 -14.65
C ARG A 353 -17.55 27.50 -15.68
N SER A 354 -17.01 28.47 -16.42
CA SER A 354 -15.86 28.20 -17.29
C SER A 354 -14.61 27.88 -16.46
N PHE A 355 -13.63 27.22 -17.06
CA PHE A 355 -12.42 26.79 -16.34
C PHE A 355 -11.71 27.95 -15.63
N ASP A 356 -11.53 29.10 -16.30
CA ASP A 356 -10.80 30.23 -15.73
C ASP A 356 -11.62 30.89 -14.60
N GLU A 357 -12.94 30.97 -14.75
CA GLU A 357 -13.85 31.43 -13.69
C GLU A 357 -13.86 30.47 -12.50
N THR A 358 -13.83 29.16 -12.71
CA THR A 358 -13.74 28.16 -11.63
C THR A 358 -12.42 28.30 -10.87
N VAL A 359 -11.29 28.45 -11.58
CA VAL A 359 -9.97 28.67 -10.94
C VAL A 359 -9.96 29.94 -10.10
N GLN A 360 -10.54 31.03 -10.61
CA GLN A 360 -10.65 32.28 -9.85
C GLN A 360 -11.59 32.11 -8.65
N ALA A 361 -12.76 31.51 -8.84
CA ALA A 361 -13.74 31.31 -7.78
C ALA A 361 -13.23 30.40 -6.65
N VAL A 362 -12.41 29.39 -6.95
CA VAL A 362 -11.74 28.57 -5.91
C VAL A 362 -10.80 29.45 -5.08
N GLN A 363 -9.97 30.28 -5.71
CA GLN A 363 -9.05 31.17 -4.99
C GLN A 363 -9.82 32.18 -4.14
N ASP A 364 -10.86 32.79 -4.68
CA ASP A 364 -11.70 33.76 -3.96
C ASP A 364 -12.41 33.10 -2.76
N ALA A 365 -12.95 31.90 -2.94
CA ALA A 365 -13.61 31.15 -1.87
C ALA A 365 -12.63 30.81 -0.72
N ILE A 366 -11.40 30.42 -1.04
CA ILE A 366 -10.35 30.18 -0.04
C ILE A 366 -9.99 31.48 0.70
N LEU A 367 -9.73 32.56 -0.05
CA LEU A 367 -9.26 33.83 0.52
C LEU A 367 -10.35 34.59 1.31
N ALA A 368 -11.63 34.29 1.08
CA ALA A 368 -12.71 34.77 1.92
C ALA A 368 -12.63 34.21 3.36
N ASN A 369 -11.93 33.09 3.57
CA ASN A 369 -11.63 32.57 4.89
C ASN A 369 -10.37 33.22 5.45
N THR A 370 -10.53 34.19 6.37
CA THR A 370 -9.45 35.04 6.91
C THR A 370 -8.23 34.33 7.52
N GLY A 371 -8.32 33.03 7.83
CA GLY A 371 -7.21 32.23 8.35
C GLY A 371 -6.44 31.43 7.29
N ALA A 372 -6.95 31.31 6.06
CA ALA A 372 -6.37 30.47 5.02
C ALA A 372 -5.48 31.26 4.05
N GLY A 373 -4.29 30.75 3.76
CA GLY A 373 -3.41 31.26 2.71
C GLY A 373 -3.28 30.30 1.53
N ILE A 374 -2.90 30.83 0.36
CA ILE A 374 -2.62 30.06 -0.87
C ILE A 374 -1.11 30.13 -1.16
N PRO A 375 -0.27 29.26 -0.57
CA PRO A 375 1.18 29.29 -0.79
C PRO A 375 1.59 28.83 -2.20
N LEU A 376 0.72 28.15 -2.93
CA LEU A 376 1.08 27.58 -4.23
C LEU A 376 -0.12 27.45 -5.17
N VAL A 377 0.04 28.01 -6.37
CA VAL A 377 -0.81 27.74 -7.54
C VAL A 377 0.09 27.20 -8.65
N LEU A 378 -0.24 26.01 -9.17
CA LEU A 378 0.51 25.37 -10.25
C LEU A 378 -0.38 25.11 -11.44
N ASP A 379 -0.05 25.75 -12.56
CA ASP A 379 -0.67 25.49 -13.84
C ASP A 379 0.04 24.33 -14.56
N TYR A 380 -0.72 23.27 -14.84
CA TYR A 380 -0.30 22.12 -15.65
C TYR A 380 -0.75 22.23 -17.10
N SER A 381 -1.46 23.29 -17.46
CA SER A 381 -2.06 23.44 -18.77
C SER A 381 -0.99 23.50 -19.85
N SER A 382 -1.05 22.55 -20.79
CA SER A 382 -0.11 22.50 -21.89
C SER A 382 -0.48 23.52 -22.97
N LYS A 383 0.39 24.51 -23.24
CA LYS A 383 0.22 25.49 -24.34
C LYS A 383 0.43 24.90 -25.75
N THR A 384 0.52 23.59 -25.91
CA THR A 384 0.85 22.96 -27.19
C THR A 384 -0.27 23.17 -28.21
N ALA A 385 -0.07 24.14 -29.11
CA ALA A 385 -0.79 24.23 -30.36
C ALA A 385 -0.70 22.89 -31.09
N SER A 386 -1.84 22.37 -31.53
CA SER A 386 -1.92 21.16 -32.34
C SER A 386 -1.13 21.35 -33.63
N LYS A 387 0.16 21.01 -33.65
CA LYS A 387 0.92 20.89 -34.89
C LYS A 387 0.27 19.76 -35.69
N LYS A 388 -0.31 20.10 -36.84
CA LYS A 388 -0.91 19.17 -37.82
C LYS A 388 0.16 18.23 -38.35
N HIS A 389 0.50 17.16 -37.62
CA HIS A 389 1.23 16.03 -38.17
C HIS A 389 0.22 14.94 -38.57
N HIS A 390 0.19 14.62 -39.86
CA HIS A 390 -0.90 13.88 -40.49
C HIS A 390 -1.13 12.44 -40.02
N HIS A 391 -0.26 11.82 -39.23
CA HIS A 391 -0.40 10.39 -38.87
C HIS A 391 -0.16 10.03 -37.40
N LYS A 392 -0.31 10.96 -36.44
CA LYS A 392 -0.25 10.63 -35.00
C LYS A 392 -1.52 11.07 -34.27
N ARG A 393 -2.07 10.16 -33.46
CA ARG A 393 -3.25 10.31 -32.60
C ARG A 393 -3.27 11.69 -31.93
N LYS A 394 -4.36 12.46 -32.13
CA LYS A 394 -4.54 13.77 -31.47
C LYS A 394 -4.57 13.57 -29.95
N VAL A 395 -3.49 13.90 -29.26
CA VAL A 395 -3.47 14.00 -27.79
C VAL A 395 -4.18 15.30 -27.43
N LYS A 396 -5.30 15.23 -26.70
CA LYS A 396 -5.94 16.44 -26.17
C LYS A 396 -4.98 17.07 -25.14
N PRO A 397 -4.75 18.39 -25.19
CA PRO A 397 -3.90 19.05 -24.20
C PRO A 397 -4.51 18.90 -22.80
N VAL A 398 -3.68 18.60 -21.81
CA VAL A 398 -4.07 18.66 -20.40
C VAL A 398 -4.39 20.12 -20.06
N LYS A 399 -5.54 20.35 -19.41
CA LYS A 399 -5.95 21.64 -18.85
C LYS A 399 -6.29 21.41 -17.37
N ALA A 400 -5.39 21.79 -16.49
CA ALA A 400 -5.49 21.56 -15.05
C ALA A 400 -4.66 22.57 -14.27
N VAL A 401 -5.18 23.04 -13.14
CA VAL A 401 -4.52 23.95 -12.19
C VAL A 401 -4.69 23.40 -10.78
N LEU A 402 -3.57 23.20 -10.08
CA LEU A 402 -3.55 22.88 -8.66
C LEU A 402 -3.48 24.17 -7.84
N ILE A 403 -4.28 24.24 -6.78
CA ILE A 403 -4.29 25.31 -5.80
C ILE A 403 -4.09 24.65 -4.43
N ALA A 404 -2.92 24.83 -3.82
CA ALA A 404 -2.65 24.38 -2.46
C ALA A 404 -2.88 25.53 -1.49
N PHE A 405 -3.54 25.23 -0.36
CA PHE A 405 -3.97 26.22 0.62
C PHE A 405 -4.07 25.63 2.02
N GLY A 406 -4.01 26.48 3.03
CA GLY A 406 -4.17 26.02 4.40
C GLY A 406 -4.17 27.13 5.43
N ASP A 407 -4.70 26.78 6.59
CA ASP A 407 -4.64 27.58 7.82
C ASP A 407 -3.64 26.89 8.77
N PRO A 408 -2.51 27.54 9.14
CA PRO A 408 -1.55 27.00 10.07
C PRO A 408 -2.15 26.57 11.41
N LYS A 409 -3.20 27.25 11.90
CA LYS A 409 -3.88 26.91 13.15
C LYS A 409 -4.60 25.57 13.05
N VAL A 410 -5.29 25.34 11.93
CA VAL A 410 -6.00 24.08 11.68
C VAL A 410 -4.99 22.95 11.42
N GLY A 411 -4.04 23.18 10.52
CA GLY A 411 -3.07 22.16 10.13
C GLY A 411 -2.18 21.70 11.29
N THR A 412 -1.68 22.64 12.10
CA THR A 412 -0.81 22.31 13.25
C THR A 412 -1.53 21.44 14.27
N GLN A 413 -2.82 21.68 14.53
CA GLN A 413 -3.60 20.85 15.46
C GLN A 413 -3.75 19.40 14.98
N LEU A 414 -3.87 19.18 13.66
CA LEU A 414 -3.88 17.83 13.10
C LEU A 414 -2.50 17.17 13.21
N MET A 415 -1.41 17.91 13.02
CA MET A 415 -0.05 17.38 13.17
C MET A 415 0.38 17.14 14.62
N GLN A 416 -0.19 17.88 15.58
CA GLN A 416 -0.02 17.61 17.01
C GLN A 416 -0.68 16.29 17.41
N ALA A 417 -1.81 15.96 16.78
CA ALA A 417 -2.49 14.69 16.96
C ALA A 417 -1.70 13.54 16.32
N ASP A 418 -1.23 13.75 15.09
CA ASP A 418 -0.30 12.84 14.45
C ASP A 418 0.63 13.56 13.46
N PRO A 419 1.96 13.53 13.66
CA PRO A 419 2.89 14.30 12.83
C PRO A 419 2.87 13.86 11.36
N ARG A 420 2.45 12.62 11.06
CA ARG A 420 2.36 12.08 9.69
C ARG A 420 1.34 12.82 8.84
N MET A 421 0.39 13.55 9.45
CA MET A 421 -0.55 14.41 8.73
C MET A 421 0.14 15.47 7.85
N GLY A 422 1.41 15.81 8.13
CA GLY A 422 2.19 16.77 7.34
C GLY A 422 2.41 16.36 5.88
N ILE A 423 2.34 15.07 5.51
CA ILE A 423 2.42 14.65 4.10
C ILE A 423 1.17 15.02 3.30
N ASP A 424 0.02 15.15 3.97
CA ASP A 424 -1.27 15.44 3.33
C ASP A 424 -1.67 16.91 3.41
N LEU A 425 -1.00 17.67 4.26
CA LEU A 425 -1.12 19.11 4.37
C LEU A 425 -0.05 19.82 3.52
N PRO A 426 -0.32 21.01 2.97
CA PRO A 426 -1.59 21.75 2.94
C PRO A 426 -2.72 21.04 2.15
N LEU A 427 -3.95 21.52 2.34
CA LEU A 427 -5.12 21.09 1.57
C LEU A 427 -4.97 21.55 0.12
N LYS A 428 -5.66 20.86 -0.81
CA LYS A 428 -5.49 21.06 -2.25
C LYS A 428 -6.83 21.00 -2.98
N PHE A 429 -6.99 21.89 -3.95
CA PHE A 429 -7.96 21.77 -5.03
C PHE A 429 -7.24 21.59 -6.35
N LEU A 430 -7.69 20.65 -7.16
CA LEU A 430 -7.33 20.52 -8.56
C LEU A 430 -8.53 20.92 -9.41
N VAL A 431 -8.42 22.02 -10.14
CA VAL A 431 -9.40 22.39 -11.17
C VAL A 431 -8.93 21.83 -12.49
N TRP A 432 -9.74 21.01 -13.17
CA TRP A 432 -9.34 20.35 -14.40
C TRP A 432 -10.50 20.17 -15.39
N VAL A 433 -10.16 19.90 -16.65
CA VAL A 433 -11.16 19.61 -17.69
C VAL A 433 -11.12 18.12 -18.05
N ASP A 434 -12.29 17.48 -17.99
CA ASP A 434 -12.41 16.06 -18.32
C ASP A 434 -12.37 15.78 -19.83
N LYS A 435 -12.45 14.49 -20.20
CA LYS A 435 -12.41 14.06 -21.60
C LYS A 435 -13.59 14.58 -22.44
N TYR A 436 -14.71 14.94 -21.80
CA TYR A 436 -15.93 15.46 -22.41
C TYR A 436 -15.94 16.99 -22.48
N GLY A 437 -15.02 17.66 -21.78
CA GLY A 437 -14.92 19.12 -21.74
C GLY A 437 -15.58 19.74 -20.51
N ASN A 438 -16.04 18.93 -19.54
CA ASN A 438 -16.62 19.47 -18.31
C ASN A 438 -15.51 19.94 -17.37
N VAL A 439 -15.76 21.05 -16.68
CA VAL A 439 -14.87 21.58 -15.65
C VAL A 439 -15.17 20.87 -14.34
N GLN A 440 -14.13 20.35 -13.72
CA GLN A 440 -14.18 19.57 -12.49
C GLN A 440 -13.32 20.24 -11.42
N ILE A 441 -13.77 20.20 -10.17
CA ILE A 441 -13.00 20.53 -8.98
C ILE A 441 -12.81 19.23 -8.20
N THR A 442 -11.56 18.78 -8.06
CA THR A 442 -11.22 17.62 -7.25
C THR A 442 -10.45 18.05 -6.01
N HIS A 443 -10.76 17.46 -4.87
CA HIS A 443 -9.99 17.61 -3.64
C HIS A 443 -9.86 16.29 -2.90
N ASP A 444 -8.97 16.26 -1.91
CA ASP A 444 -8.83 15.10 -1.05
C ASP A 444 -10.07 14.91 -0.15
N ASP A 445 -10.47 13.67 0.09
CA ASP A 445 -11.41 13.34 1.18
C ASP A 445 -10.65 13.33 2.51
N LEU A 446 -11.00 14.26 3.39
CA LEU A 446 -10.33 14.40 4.67
C LEU A 446 -10.61 13.22 5.62
N LYS A 447 -11.78 12.58 5.52
CA LYS A 447 -12.08 11.38 6.33
C LYS A 447 -11.17 10.22 5.91
N PHE A 448 -11.00 10.05 4.60
CA PHE A 448 -10.05 9.08 4.06
C PHE A 448 -8.62 9.38 4.53
N ILE A 449 -8.15 10.64 4.43
CA ILE A 449 -6.81 11.02 4.90
C ILE A 449 -6.63 10.75 6.40
N ALA A 450 -7.60 11.13 7.24
CA ALA A 450 -7.54 10.88 8.67
C ALA A 450 -7.50 9.38 8.99
N GLY A 451 -8.23 8.57 8.21
CA GLY A 451 -8.18 7.12 8.28
C GLY A 451 -6.80 6.55 7.98
N ARG A 452 -6.02 7.18 7.09
CA ARG A 452 -4.66 6.73 6.76
C ARG A 452 -3.76 6.70 7.97
N VAL A 453 -3.86 7.67 8.88
CA VAL A 453 -3.00 7.73 10.09
C VAL A 453 -3.68 7.16 11.33
N HIS A 454 -4.90 6.61 11.22
CA HIS A 454 -5.74 6.21 12.35
C HIS A 454 -5.92 7.34 13.38
N LEU A 455 -6.26 8.54 12.91
CA LEU A 455 -6.40 9.71 13.77
C LEU A 455 -7.56 9.52 14.77
N GLN A 456 -7.25 9.38 16.06
CA GLN A 456 -8.26 9.13 17.12
C GLN A 456 -8.66 10.42 17.83
N GLY A 457 -9.97 10.59 18.11
CA GLY A 457 -10.47 11.72 18.91
C GLY A 457 -10.58 13.04 18.16
N PHE A 458 -10.48 13.01 16.83
CA PHE A 458 -10.57 14.19 15.96
C PHE A 458 -11.78 14.17 15.02
N ASP A 459 -12.72 13.22 15.19
CA ASP A 459 -13.82 12.98 14.26
C ASP A 459 -14.68 14.22 13.97
N ASP A 460 -15.10 14.95 15.01
CA ASP A 460 -15.89 16.18 14.86
C ASP A 460 -15.13 17.25 14.08
N ARG A 461 -13.83 17.38 14.34
CA ARG A 461 -12.96 18.35 13.66
C ARG A 461 -12.74 17.96 12.20
N ILE A 462 -12.46 16.68 11.94
CA ILE A 462 -12.33 16.15 10.58
C ILE A 462 -13.65 16.33 9.81
N GLY A 463 -14.78 16.06 10.44
CA GLY A 463 -16.10 16.30 9.88
C GLY A 463 -16.33 17.77 9.53
N ALA A 464 -16.00 18.69 10.44
CA ALA A 464 -16.15 20.13 10.22
C ALA A 464 -15.27 20.63 9.05
N ILE A 465 -14.01 20.20 8.98
CA ILE A 465 -13.10 20.60 7.89
C ILE A 465 -13.56 19.97 6.56
N ALA A 466 -13.98 18.70 6.56
CA ALA A 466 -14.51 18.04 5.37
C ALA A 466 -15.76 18.75 4.82
N ASN A 467 -16.68 19.14 5.70
CA ASN A 467 -17.87 19.90 5.33
C ASN A 467 -17.50 21.28 4.78
N GLY A 468 -16.55 21.98 5.42
CA GLY A 468 -16.03 23.25 4.92
C GLY A 468 -15.39 23.13 3.54
N LEU A 469 -14.61 22.07 3.30
CA LEU A 469 -13.97 21.81 2.02
C LEU A 469 -15.00 21.54 0.91
N ASN A 470 -16.01 20.72 1.19
CA ASN A 470 -17.13 20.46 0.28
C ASN A 470 -17.92 21.74 -0.03
N PHE A 471 -18.20 22.57 0.98
CA PHE A 471 -18.88 23.85 0.81
C PHE A 471 -18.07 24.79 -0.09
N LEU A 472 -16.76 24.95 0.17
CA LEU A 472 -15.89 25.78 -0.67
C LEU A 472 -15.87 25.28 -2.13
N ALA A 473 -15.83 23.97 -2.33
CA ALA A 473 -15.88 23.37 -3.65
C ALA A 473 -17.21 23.65 -4.37
N SER A 474 -18.35 23.47 -3.69
CA SER A 474 -19.69 23.74 -4.23
C SER A 474 -19.90 25.23 -4.56
N LEU A 475 -19.47 26.12 -3.67
CA LEU A 475 -19.51 27.57 -3.87
C LEU A 475 -18.66 27.97 -5.09
N ALA A 476 -17.44 27.45 -5.20
CA ALA A 476 -16.55 27.69 -6.32
C ALA A 476 -17.03 27.02 -7.63
N ALA A 477 -17.79 25.93 -7.53
CA ALA A 477 -18.40 25.25 -8.66
C ALA A 477 -19.60 26.02 -9.23
N GLY A 478 -20.23 26.90 -8.45
CA GLY A 478 -21.45 27.63 -8.84
C GLY A 478 -22.71 26.81 -8.63
N LEU A 479 -22.76 26.01 -7.57
CA LEU A 479 -23.86 25.12 -7.21
C LEU A 479 -24.66 25.58 -5.97
N GLU A 480 -24.24 26.68 -5.35
CA GLU A 480 -24.86 27.29 -4.16
C GLU A 480 -25.30 28.73 -4.40
#